data_AF-A0A842QHF1-F1
#
_entry.id   AF-A0A842QHF1-F1
#
_cell.length_a   1.000
_cell.length_b   1.000
_cell.length_c   1.000
_cell.angle_alpha   90.00
_cell.angle_beta   90.00
_cell.angle_gamma   90.00
#
_symmetry.space_group_name_H-M   'P 1'
#
loop_
_entity.id
_entity.type
_entity.pdbx_description
1 polymer ?
#
loop_
_entity_poly.entity_id
_entity_poly.type
_entity_poly.pdbx_seq_one_letter_code
_entity_poly.pdbx_strand_id
1 'polypeptide(L)' 'MVDVIQYGFGSQGRWATEIILEKENLSLAGVIDIDENILGKDAGLILGLEEIGIPVSRVEDIIEEI' A
#
# COMPACT_ATOMS: atom_id res chain seq x y z
N MET A 1 17.28 3.07 4.27
CA MET A 1 15.86 2.69 4.22
C MET A 1 15.19 3.64 3.26
N VAL A 2 14.42 3.13 2.30
CA VAL A 2 13.71 3.96 1.31
C VAL A 2 12.22 3.69 1.49
N ASP A 3 11.47 4.76 1.72
CA ASP A 3 10.02 4.71 1.85
C ASP A 3 9.39 4.71 0.46
N VAL A 4 8.46 3.78 0.25
CA VAL A 4 7.79 3.56 -1.04
C VAL A 4 6.29 3.72 -0.87
N ILE A 5 5.68 4.48 -1.77
CA ILE A 5 4.24 4.54 -1.94
C ILE A 5 3.88 3.77 -3.19
N GLN A 6 3.05 2.74 -3.05
CA GLN A 6 2.55 1.97 -4.19
C GLN A 6 1.33 2.68 -4.79
N TYR A 7 1.49 3.26 -5.99
CA TYR A 7 0.37 3.84 -6.74
C TYR A 7 -0.23 2.80 -7.69
N GLY A 8 -1.48 2.44 -7.45
CA GLY A 8 -2.20 1.36 -8.11
C GLY A 8 -1.98 0.03 -7.38
N PHE A 9 -3.08 -0.59 -6.94
CA PHE A 9 -3.18 -1.78 -6.09
C PHE A 9 -4.09 -2.88 -6.70
N GLY A 10 -4.07 -2.95 -8.03
CA GLY A 10 -4.52 -4.11 -8.80
C GLY A 10 -3.55 -5.29 -8.69
N SER A 11 -3.66 -6.29 -9.58
CA SER A 11 -2.84 -7.51 -9.50
C SER A 11 -1.33 -7.26 -9.48
N GLN A 12 -0.83 -6.40 -10.37
CA GLN A 12 0.60 -6.08 -10.44
C GLN A 12 1.06 -5.20 -9.26
N GLY A 13 0.21 -4.27 -8.83
CA GLY A 13 0.49 -3.41 -7.68
C GLY A 13 0.64 -4.22 -6.40
N ARG A 14 -0.26 -5.18 -6.17
CA ARG A 14 -0.19 -6.11 -5.03
C ARG A 14 1.09 -6.93 -5.02
N TRP A 15 1.47 -7.50 -6.16
CA TRP A 15 2.73 -8.23 -6.28
C TRP A 15 3.96 -7.36 -6.02
N ALA A 16 3.96 -6.11 -6.52
CA ALA A 16 5.02 -5.15 -6.22
C ALA A 16 5.07 -4.81 -4.72
N THR A 17 3.91 -4.65 -4.07
CA THR A 17 3.82 -4.43 -2.62
C THR A 17 4.36 -5.60 -1.81
N GLU A 18 4.06 -6.85 -2.17
CA GLU A 18 4.64 -8.04 -1.53
C GLU A 18 6.18 -8.00 -1.58
N ILE A 19 6.76 -7.67 -2.74
CA ILE A 19 8.22 -7.52 -2.88
C ILE A 19 8.75 -6.41 -1.98
N ILE A 20 8.05 -5.26 -1.87
CA ILE A 20 8.46 -4.15 -0.99
C ILE A 20 8.53 -4.63 0.47
N LEU A 21 7.52 -5.38 0.92
CA LEU A 21 7.45 -5.90 2.30
C LEU A 21 8.54 -6.94 2.61
N GLU A 22 9.02 -7.68 1.61
CA GLU A 22 10.09 -8.68 1.79
C GLU A 22 11.51 -8.08 1.85
N LYS A 23 11.71 -6.82 1.44
CA LYS A 23 13.05 -6.21 1.34
C LYS A 23 13.42 -5.42 2.60
N GLU A 24 14.49 -5.84 3.28
CA GLU A 24 14.99 -5.17 4.50
C GLU A 24 15.40 -3.70 4.30
N ASN A 25 15.69 -3.28 3.07
CA ASN A 25 16.11 -1.92 2.76
C ASN A 25 14.97 -1.00 2.28
N LEU A 26 13.75 -1.53 2.15
CA LEU A 26 12.53 -0.81 1.77
C LEU A 26 11.52 -0.79 2.92
N SER A 27 10.65 0.22 2.89
CA SER A 27 9.51 0.31 3.79
C SER A 27 8.29 0.76 2.97
N LEU A 28 7.15 0.11 3.17
CA LEU A 28 5.89 0.55 2.57
C LEU A 28 5.34 1.70 3.41
N ALA A 29 5.25 2.89 2.83
CA ALA A 29 4.73 4.08 3.51
C ALA A 29 3.26 4.38 3.16
N GLY A 30 2.74 3.80 2.07
CA GLY A 30 1.36 4.01 1.66
C GLY A 30 0.97 3.22 0.42
N VAL A 31 -0.34 3.09 0.23
CA VAL A 31 -0.93 2.46 -0.96
C VAL A 31 -2.02 3.38 -1.48
N ILE A 32 -1.98 3.69 -2.78
CA ILE A 32 -2.98 4.52 -3.47
C ILE A 32 -3.73 3.66 -4.47
N ASP A 33 -5.07 3.69 -4.43
CA ASP A 33 -5.91 3.15 -5.50
C ASP A 33 -7.22 3.95 -5.60
N ILE A 34 -7.94 3.79 -6.71
CA ILE A 34 -9.25 4.42 -6.97
C ILE A 34 -10.42 3.45 -6.76
N ASP A 35 -10.16 2.16 -6.57
CA ASP A 35 -11.21 1.14 -6.39
C ASP A 35 -11.91 1.29 -5.03
N GLU A 36 -13.14 1.79 -5.08
CA GLU A 36 -14.04 1.97 -3.92
C GLU A 36 -14.25 0.71 -3.09
N ASN A 37 -14.04 -0.48 -3.65
CA ASN A 37 -14.21 -1.74 -2.92
C ASN A 37 -13.05 -2.01 -1.96
N ILE A 38 -11.90 -1.35 -2.12
CA ILE A 38 -10.69 -1.58 -1.30
C ILE A 38 -10.26 -0.35 -0.51
N LEU A 39 -10.75 0.84 -0.84
CA LEU A 39 -10.47 2.06 -0.10
C LEU A 39 -10.78 1.91 1.40
N GLY A 40 -9.88 2.42 2.23
CA GLY A 40 -9.92 2.37 3.69
C GLY A 40 -9.60 1.00 4.31
N LYS A 41 -9.46 -0.07 3.50
CA LYS A 41 -9.04 -1.39 4.00
C LYS A 41 -7.52 -1.45 4.14
N ASP A 42 -7.06 -2.21 5.11
CA ASP A 42 -5.63 -2.47 5.30
C ASP A 42 -5.05 -3.28 4.13
N ALA A 43 -3.91 -2.82 3.62
CA ALA A 43 -3.23 -3.42 2.49
C ALA A 43 -2.73 -4.84 2.80
N GLY A 44 -2.27 -5.12 4.02
CA GLY A 44 -1.85 -6.44 4.46
C GLY A 44 -3.01 -7.43 4.45
N LEU A 45 -4.17 -7.03 4.97
CA LEU A 45 -5.38 -7.86 4.93
C LEU A 45 -5.85 -8.17 3.50
N ILE A 46 -5.74 -7.22 2.56
CA ILE A 46 -6.07 -7.45 1.13
C ILE A 46 -5.11 -8.46 0.49
N LEU A 47 -3.84 -8.46 0.90
CA LEU A 47 -2.82 -9.42 0.46
C LEU A 47 -2.96 -10.80 1.13
N GLY A 48 -3.88 -10.95 2.10
CA GLY A 48 -4.03 -12.18 2.88
C GLY A 48 -2.95 -12.36 3.95
N LEU A 49 -2.30 -11.27 4.35
CA LEU A 49 -1.35 -11.20 5.45
C LEU A 49 -2.07 -10.75 6.74
N GLU A 50 -1.31 -10.59 7.82
CA GLU A 50 -1.79 -9.88 9.00
C GLU A 50 -1.98 -8.37 8.71
N GLU A 51 -2.68 -7.69 9.61
CA GLU A 51 -2.88 -6.24 9.53
C GLU A 51 -1.54 -5.52 9.70
N ILE A 52 -1.17 -4.67 8.73
CA ILE A 52 0.11 -3.96 8.72
C ILE A 52 -0.03 -2.46 9.05
N GLY A 53 -1.26 -1.98 9.24
CA GLY A 53 -1.56 -0.59 9.61
C GLY A 53 -1.49 0.39 8.45
N ILE A 54 -1.58 -0.08 7.20
CA ILE A 54 -1.46 0.76 6.00
C ILE A 54 -2.77 0.67 5.20
N PRO A 55 -3.69 1.64 5.37
CA PRO A 55 -4.93 1.66 4.60
C PRO A 55 -4.66 2.01 3.13
N VAL A 56 -5.48 1.47 2.23
CA VAL A 56 -5.55 1.92 0.85
C VAL A 56 -6.27 3.27 0.82
N SER A 57 -5.61 4.30 0.33
CA SER A 57 -6.13 5.67 0.33
C SER A 57 -6.22 6.23 -1.09
N ARG A 58 -6.87 7.39 -1.25
CA ARG A 58 -6.73 8.17 -2.47
C ARG A 58 -5.46 8.99 -2.42
N VAL A 59 -5.06 9.52 -3.57
CA VAL A 59 -3.86 10.36 -3.66
C VAL A 59 -4.04 11.65 -2.84
N GLU A 60 -5.26 12.21 -2.82
CA GLU A 60 -5.58 13.42 -2.07
C GLU A 60 -5.43 13.23 -0.55
N ASP A 61 -5.65 12.01 -0.06
CA ASP A 61 -5.55 11.67 1.36
C ASP A 61 -4.08 11.56 1.83
N ILE A 62 -3.14 11.36 0.90
CA ILE A 62 -1.72 11.09 1.20
C ILE A 62 -0.81 12.30 0.92
N ILE A 63 -1.21 13.21 0.03
CA ILE A 63 -0.39 14.38 -0.36
C ILE A 63 -0.14 15.38 0.79
N GLU A 64 -0.92 15.34 1.87
CA GLU A 64 -0.76 16.28 3.01
C GLU A 64 0.28 15.83 4.05
N GLU A 65 0.79 14.60 3.98
CA GLU A 65 1.66 14.01 5.02
C GLU A 65 3.11 13.75 4.57
N ILE A 66 3.51 14.18 3.38
CA ILE A 66 4.86 13.98 2.79
C ILE A 66 5.59 15.31 2.55
#